data_AF-A0A4S5DHE5-F1
#
_entry.id   AF-A0A4S5DHE5-F1
#
_cell.length_a   1.000
_cell.length_b   1.000
_cell.length_c   1.000
_cell.angle_alpha   90.00
_cell.angle_beta   90.00
_cell.angle_gamma   90.00
#
_symmetry.space_group_name_H-M   'P 1'
#
loop_
_entity.id
_entity.type
_entity.pdbx_description
1 polymer ?
#
loop_
_entity_poly.entity_id
_entity_poly.type
_entity_poly.pdbx_seq_one_letter_code
_entity_poly.pdbx_strand_id
1 'polypeptide(L)'
;MHVALSCRIPATGFRRRAFPFVRHGEPIRGRRFLRYGTHMKAWLVALAVVAGMTGAHAASFNCTKASTFVEREICANPTLSRLDDALNADFQHMLYDFSNYPVEDPPEYEQFMATQRAWLKTRNRCTTTQCLIDSYRKRIDVLCGQIDVPAKSDRAKCRSNGGLGGLELDH
;
A
#
# COMPACT_ATOMS: atom_id res chain seq x y z
N MET A 1 43.34 32.64 31.04
CA MET A 1 43.49 33.33 29.74
C MET A 1 42.58 32.64 28.74
N HIS A 2 41.34 33.12 28.57
CA HIS A 2 40.39 32.54 27.61
C HIS A 2 40.36 33.43 26.37
N VAL A 3 40.80 32.88 25.23
CA VAL A 3 40.78 33.53 23.93
C VAL A 3 39.40 33.29 23.31
N ALA A 4 38.60 34.35 23.20
CA ALA A 4 37.33 34.32 22.48
C ALA A 4 37.58 34.44 20.97
N LEU A 5 37.33 33.36 20.21
CA LEU A 5 37.29 33.43 18.75
C LEU A 5 35.87 33.86 18.31
N SER A 6 35.73 35.13 17.92
CA SER A 6 34.56 35.64 17.24
C SER A 6 34.57 35.19 15.77
N CYS A 7 33.72 34.22 15.42
CA CYS A 7 33.50 33.85 14.03
C CYS A 7 32.54 34.86 13.37
N ARG A 8 33.07 35.61 12.41
CA ARG A 8 32.37 36.66 11.65
C ARG A 8 31.68 36.00 10.46
N ILE A 9 30.34 35.92 10.47
CA ILE A 9 29.55 35.35 9.37
C ILE A 9 29.40 36.42 8.26
N PRO A 10 29.79 36.16 7.00
CA PRO A 10 29.53 37.07 5.89
C PRO A 10 28.07 36.98 5.45
N ALA A 11 27.41 38.14 5.37
CA ALA A 11 26.05 38.28 4.86
C ALA A 11 26.05 38.11 3.32
N THR A 12 25.57 36.97 2.83
CA THR A 12 25.27 36.77 1.42
C THR A 12 23.84 37.21 1.11
N GLY A 13 23.71 38.11 0.14
CA GLY A 13 22.46 38.77 -0.22
C GLY A 13 21.41 37.82 -0.78
N PHE A 14 20.28 37.74 -0.08
CA PHE A 14 19.07 37.05 -0.54
C PHE A 14 18.38 37.91 -1.61
N ARG A 15 18.65 37.64 -2.90
CA ARG A 15 17.85 38.20 -4.00
C ARG A 15 16.44 37.61 -3.95
N ARG A 16 15.49 38.41 -3.47
CA ARG A 16 14.04 38.12 -3.57
C ARG A 16 13.65 38.10 -5.05
N ARG A 17 13.24 36.94 -5.56
CA ARG A 17 12.59 36.86 -6.88
C ARG A 17 11.20 37.48 -6.76
N ALA A 18 10.93 38.47 -7.59
CA ALA A 18 9.59 39.03 -7.75
C ALA A 18 8.71 38.00 -8.45
N PHE A 19 7.61 37.61 -7.81
CA PHE A 19 6.54 36.86 -8.45
C PHE A 19 5.62 37.85 -9.17
N PRO A 20 5.30 37.63 -10.46
CA PRO A 20 4.29 38.45 -11.12
C PRO A 20 2.91 38.13 -10.53
N PHE A 21 2.33 39.18 -9.96
CA PHE A 21 0.95 39.28 -9.52
C PHE A 21 0.03 39.27 -10.76
N VAL A 22 -0.67 38.16 -11.01
CA VAL A 22 -1.76 38.11 -11.99
C VAL A 22 -3.08 38.32 -11.27
N ARG A 23 -3.79 39.38 -11.66
CA ARG A 23 -5.11 39.78 -11.13
C ARG A 23 -6.23 38.89 -11.66
N HIS A 24 -7.25 38.80 -10.82
CA HIS A 24 -8.56 38.19 -10.99
C HIS A 24 -9.39 38.70 -12.19
N GLY A 25 -10.23 37.79 -12.69
CA GLY A 25 -11.67 38.05 -12.87
C GLY A 25 -12.17 38.14 -14.31
N GLU A 26 -13.10 37.25 -14.68
CA GLU A 26 -14.28 37.52 -15.52
C GLU A 26 -15.29 36.34 -15.38
N PRO A 27 -16.60 36.54 -15.66
CA PRO A 27 -17.70 35.88 -14.96
C PRO A 27 -18.30 34.62 -15.62
N ILE A 28 -18.98 33.86 -14.77
CA ILE A 28 -19.90 32.75 -15.10
C ILE A 28 -21.12 33.28 -15.85
N ARG A 29 -21.35 32.82 -17.09
CA ARG A 29 -22.68 32.90 -17.74
C ARG A 29 -22.85 31.83 -18.82
N GLY A 30 -23.90 31.03 -18.69
CA GLY A 30 -24.51 30.33 -19.83
C GLY A 30 -24.64 28.82 -19.74
N ARG A 31 -25.28 28.29 -18.69
CA ARG A 31 -25.82 26.93 -18.70
C ARG A 31 -27.01 26.91 -19.67
N ARG A 32 -26.77 26.56 -20.94
CA ARG A 32 -27.85 26.35 -21.92
C ARG A 32 -28.39 24.94 -21.74
N PHE A 33 -29.48 24.84 -20.99
CA PHE A 33 -30.35 23.66 -20.98
C PHE A 33 -30.87 23.40 -22.40
N LEU A 34 -30.35 22.39 -23.07
CA LEU A 34 -31.01 21.79 -24.23
C LEU A 34 -31.94 20.69 -23.74
N ARG A 35 -33.17 21.13 -23.41
CA ARG A 35 -34.45 20.53 -23.81
C ARG A 35 -34.37 19.03 -24.12
N TYR A 36 -34.67 18.21 -23.11
CA TYR A 36 -35.00 16.79 -23.28
C TYR A 36 -36.18 16.68 -24.27
N GLY A 37 -35.88 16.28 -25.50
CA GLY A 37 -36.86 15.90 -26.50
C GLY A 37 -37.48 14.56 -26.10
N THR A 38 -38.80 14.57 -25.94
CA THR A 38 -39.66 13.41 -25.80
C THR A 38 -39.55 12.49 -27.02
N HIS A 39 -38.55 11.61 -27.04
CA HIS A 39 -38.52 10.42 -27.90
C HIS A 39 -38.81 9.18 -27.04
N MET A 40 -40.07 9.12 -26.66
CA MET A 40 -40.81 7.89 -26.42
C MET A 40 -40.68 7.01 -27.67
N LYS A 41 -39.81 6.00 -27.62
CA LYS A 41 -40.00 4.65 -28.20
C LYS A 41 -38.73 3.82 -28.09
N ALA A 42 -38.82 2.84 -27.20
CA ALA A 42 -38.32 1.48 -27.41
C ALA A 42 -36.81 1.32 -27.66
N TRP A 43 -36.00 1.68 -26.68
CA TRP A 43 -34.81 0.91 -26.36
C TRP A 43 -34.69 0.90 -24.84
N LEU A 44 -34.66 -0.31 -24.27
CA LEU A 44 -33.83 -0.77 -23.17
C LEU A 44 -34.58 -1.85 -22.37
N VAL A 45 -34.12 -3.07 -22.64
CA VAL A 45 -34.44 -4.32 -21.98
C VAL A 45 -34.37 -4.14 -20.47
N ALA A 46 -35.34 -4.76 -19.81
CA ALA A 46 -35.54 -4.80 -18.38
C ALA A 46 -34.27 -5.12 -17.59
N LEU A 47 -34.12 -4.39 -16.48
CA LEU A 47 -33.31 -4.71 -15.31
C LEU A 47 -33.26 -6.22 -15.02
N ALA A 48 -32.07 -6.80 -15.14
CA ALA A 48 -31.64 -7.90 -14.28
C ALA A 48 -30.42 -7.41 -13.49
N VAL A 49 -30.70 -7.04 -12.24
CA VAL A 49 -29.72 -6.64 -11.23
C VAL A 49 -28.79 -7.81 -10.97
N VAL A 50 -27.54 -7.71 -11.43
CA VAL A 50 -26.40 -8.34 -10.75
C VAL A 50 -25.46 -7.21 -10.39
N ALA A 51 -25.78 -6.54 -9.28
CA ALA A 51 -24.81 -5.75 -8.56
C ALA A 51 -23.79 -6.74 -7.97
N GLY A 52 -22.79 -7.11 -8.78
CA GLY A 52 -21.56 -7.69 -8.25
C GLY A 52 -20.97 -6.65 -7.32
N MET A 53 -20.91 -6.96 -6.03
CA MET A 53 -20.30 -6.10 -5.03
C MET A 53 -18.84 -5.87 -5.44
N THR A 54 -18.56 -4.76 -6.12
CA THR A 54 -17.20 -4.30 -6.36
C THR A 54 -16.72 -3.66 -5.06
N GLY A 55 -16.45 -4.51 -4.07
CA GLY A 55 -15.53 -4.13 -3.01
C GLY A 55 -14.18 -3.89 -3.66
N ALA A 56 -13.59 -2.73 -3.42
CA ALA A 56 -12.19 -2.51 -3.72
C ALA A 56 -11.37 -3.44 -2.80
N HIS A 57 -11.13 -4.67 -3.25
CA HIS A 57 -10.29 -5.62 -2.53
C HIS A 57 -8.85 -5.29 -2.93
N ALA A 58 -8.16 -4.52 -2.10
CA ALA A 58 -6.72 -4.42 -2.18
C ALA A 58 -6.16 -5.75 -1.65
N ALA A 59 -5.96 -6.68 -2.58
CA ALA A 59 -4.96 -7.72 -2.44
C ALA A 59 -3.76 -7.26 -3.26
N SER A 60 -2.57 -7.76 -2.93
CA SER A 60 -1.32 -7.47 -3.64
C SER A 60 -1.28 -8.01 -5.08
N PHE A 61 -2.35 -8.66 -5.55
CA PHE A 61 -2.49 -9.22 -6.88
C PHE A 61 -3.88 -8.96 -7.49
N ASN A 62 -4.02 -9.25 -8.79
CA ASN A 62 -5.26 -9.01 -9.50
C ASN A 62 -6.33 -10.09 -9.19
N CYS A 63 -7.31 -9.73 -8.37
CA CYS A 63 -8.42 -10.60 -8.00
C CYS A 63 -9.28 -11.11 -9.16
N THR A 64 -9.31 -10.43 -10.32
CA THR A 64 -10.05 -10.93 -11.48
C THR A 64 -9.40 -12.14 -12.14
N LYS A 65 -8.12 -12.41 -11.81
CA LYS A 65 -7.36 -13.57 -12.28
C LYS A 65 -7.27 -14.69 -11.25
N ALA A 66 -7.94 -14.56 -10.10
CA ALA A 66 -7.92 -15.56 -9.05
C ALA A 66 -8.49 -16.91 -9.53
N SER A 67 -7.68 -17.96 -9.44
CA SER A 67 -7.95 -19.29 -10.00
C SER A 67 -7.89 -20.40 -8.95
N THR A 68 -7.15 -20.19 -7.86
CA THR A 68 -7.01 -21.16 -6.77
C THR A 68 -7.97 -20.87 -5.61
N PHE A 69 -8.18 -21.85 -4.71
CA PHE A 69 -8.89 -21.61 -3.45
C PHE A 69 -8.27 -20.44 -2.69
N VAL A 70 -6.94 -20.45 -2.53
CA VAL A 70 -6.19 -19.45 -1.78
C VAL A 70 -6.40 -18.04 -2.36
N GLU A 71 -6.25 -17.87 -3.67
CA GLU A 71 -6.42 -16.56 -4.31
C GLU A 71 -7.85 -16.04 -4.16
N ARG A 72 -8.85 -16.90 -4.38
CA ARG A 72 -10.26 -16.51 -4.21
C ARG A 72 -10.58 -16.15 -2.77
N GLU A 73 -10.06 -16.92 -1.81
CA GLU A 73 -10.27 -16.70 -0.38
C GLU A 73 -9.62 -15.37 0.07
N ILE A 74 -8.41 -15.06 -0.40
CA ILE A 74 -7.76 -13.76 -0.14
C ILE A 74 -8.61 -12.61 -0.70
N CYS A 75 -9.11 -12.74 -1.93
CA CYS A 75 -9.91 -11.72 -2.57
C CYS A 75 -11.30 -11.54 -1.94
N ALA A 76 -11.93 -12.60 -1.44
CA ALA A 76 -13.27 -12.53 -0.87
C ALA A 76 -13.27 -12.13 0.61
N ASN A 77 -12.18 -12.38 1.34
CA ASN A 77 -12.10 -12.17 2.78
C ASN A 77 -11.35 -10.88 3.13
N PRO A 78 -12.02 -9.84 3.68
CA PRO A 78 -11.39 -8.57 4.01
C PRO A 78 -10.23 -8.64 5.00
N THR A 79 -10.22 -9.65 5.88
CA THR A 79 -9.11 -9.86 6.82
C THR A 79 -7.88 -10.40 6.10
N LEU A 80 -8.06 -11.37 5.20
CA LEU A 80 -6.96 -11.90 4.41
C LEU A 80 -6.43 -10.89 3.39
N SER A 81 -7.31 -10.11 2.76
CA SER A 81 -6.93 -8.99 1.89
C SER A 81 -6.00 -8.01 2.61
N ARG A 82 -6.36 -7.60 3.84
CA ARG A 82 -5.52 -6.72 4.67
C ARG A 82 -4.20 -7.35 5.09
N LEU A 83 -4.21 -8.63 5.46
CA LEU A 83 -2.98 -9.37 5.77
C LEU A 83 -2.04 -9.46 4.56
N ASP A 84 -2.61 -9.61 3.36
CA ASP A 84 -1.85 -9.66 2.11
C ASP A 84 -1.22 -8.32 1.75
N ASP A 85 -1.98 -7.22 1.90
CA ASP A 85 -1.46 -5.86 1.76
C ASP A 85 -0.34 -5.54 2.77
N ALA A 86 -0.54 -5.93 4.04
CA ALA A 86 0.44 -5.74 5.11
C ALA A 86 1.78 -6.40 4.77
N LEU A 87 1.72 -7.69 4.42
CA LEU A 87 2.88 -8.48 4.06
C LEU A 87 3.56 -7.92 2.81
N ASN A 88 2.78 -7.49 1.82
CA ASN A 88 3.33 -6.88 0.62
C ASN A 88 4.05 -5.56 0.93
N ALA A 89 3.50 -4.70 1.81
CA ALA A 89 4.17 -3.50 2.24
C ALA A 89 5.53 -3.80 2.89
N ASP A 90 5.58 -4.73 3.86
CA ASP A 90 6.83 -5.16 4.49
C ASP A 90 7.83 -5.76 3.48
N PHE A 91 7.33 -6.56 2.53
CA PHE A 91 8.15 -7.12 1.46
C PHE A 91 8.75 -6.03 0.57
N GLN A 92 7.99 -5.00 0.18
CA GLN A 92 8.51 -3.88 -0.61
C GLN A 92 9.55 -3.06 0.18
N HIS A 93 9.37 -2.90 1.49
CA HIS A 93 10.37 -2.26 2.34
C HIS A 93 11.70 -3.02 2.33
N MET A 94 11.67 -4.35 2.49
CA MET A 94 12.88 -5.17 2.39
C MET A 94 13.55 -5.06 1.02
N LEU A 95 12.77 -5.06 -0.07
CA LEU A 95 13.31 -4.86 -1.42
C LEU A 95 13.98 -3.49 -1.59
N TYR A 96 13.39 -2.45 -1.00
CA TYR A 96 13.99 -1.13 -0.97
C TYR A 96 15.33 -1.13 -0.23
N ASP A 97 15.41 -1.75 0.95
CA ASP A 97 16.65 -1.81 1.72
C ASP A 97 17.76 -2.55 0.95
N PHE A 98 17.45 -3.68 0.31
CA PHE A 98 18.40 -4.37 -0.56
C PHE A 98 18.84 -3.53 -1.77
N SER A 99 17.94 -2.72 -2.35
CA SER A 99 18.29 -1.84 -3.48
C SER A 99 19.24 -0.69 -3.10
N ASN A 100 19.34 -0.35 -1.81
CA ASN A 100 20.27 0.65 -1.29
C ASN A 100 21.61 0.05 -0.86
N TYR A 101 21.78 -1.27 -1.01
CA TYR A 101 23.03 -1.93 -0.64
C TYR A 101 24.17 -1.56 -1.62
N PRO A 102 25.43 -1.46 -1.18
CA PRO A 102 26.54 -1.04 -2.05
C PRO A 102 26.92 -2.06 -3.13
N VAL A 103 26.36 -3.27 -3.06
CA VAL A 103 26.67 -4.41 -3.92
C VAL A 103 25.38 -4.86 -4.58
N GLU A 104 25.42 -5.07 -5.90
CA GLU A 104 24.30 -5.67 -6.64
C GLU A 104 24.11 -7.14 -6.21
N ASP A 105 22.86 -7.54 -5.99
CA ASP A 105 22.45 -8.90 -5.61
C ASP A 105 23.25 -9.52 -4.43
N PRO A 106 23.20 -8.91 -3.23
CA PRO A 106 23.89 -9.47 -2.07
C PRO A 106 23.37 -10.87 -1.73
N PRO A 107 24.19 -11.80 -1.21
CA PRO A 107 23.76 -13.17 -0.86
C PRO A 107 22.51 -13.21 0.02
N GLU A 108 22.34 -12.21 0.89
CA GLU A 108 21.20 -12.02 1.78
C GLU A 108 19.90 -11.77 1.00
N TYR A 109 19.94 -11.05 -0.14
CA TYR A 109 18.80 -10.83 -1.01
C TYR A 109 18.30 -12.15 -1.62
N GLU A 110 19.20 -12.97 -2.16
CA GLU A 110 18.82 -14.26 -2.74
C GLU A 110 18.24 -15.22 -1.69
N GLN A 111 18.84 -15.23 -0.49
CA GLN A 111 18.29 -15.98 0.63
C GLN A 111 16.90 -15.48 1.02
N PHE A 112 16.71 -14.16 1.14
CA PHE A 112 15.42 -13.55 1.44
C PHE A 112 14.35 -13.96 0.41
N MET A 113 14.66 -13.82 -0.89
CA MET A 113 13.77 -14.20 -1.97
C MET A 113 13.45 -15.71 -1.98
N ALA A 114 14.43 -16.55 -1.66
CA ALA A 114 14.21 -17.98 -1.48
C ALA A 114 13.23 -18.28 -0.35
N THR A 115 13.34 -17.60 0.80
CA THR A 115 12.39 -17.77 1.91
C THR A 115 10.97 -17.33 1.53
N GLN A 116 10.83 -16.24 0.78
CA GLN A 116 9.52 -15.74 0.32
C GLN A 116 8.85 -16.73 -0.65
N ARG A 117 9.61 -17.25 -1.62
CA ARG A 117 9.13 -18.28 -2.57
C ARG A 117 8.72 -19.56 -1.84
N ALA A 118 9.50 -19.98 -0.84
CA ALA A 118 9.18 -21.15 -0.03
C ALA A 118 7.89 -20.94 0.77
N TRP A 119 7.70 -19.77 1.37
CA TRP A 119 6.47 -19.43 2.08
C TRP A 119 5.24 -19.46 1.15
N LEU A 120 5.32 -18.89 -0.06
CA LEU A 120 4.22 -18.94 -1.03
C LEU A 120 3.79 -20.38 -1.36
N LYS A 121 4.75 -21.30 -1.50
CA LYS A 121 4.46 -22.74 -1.72
C LYS A 121 3.71 -23.34 -0.52
N THR A 122 4.08 -22.98 0.70
CA THR A 122 3.41 -23.43 1.92
C THR A 122 2.01 -22.84 2.05
N ARG A 123 1.85 -21.53 1.87
CA ARG A 123 0.56 -20.83 1.89
C ARG A 123 -0.42 -21.44 0.88
N ASN A 124 0.04 -21.74 -0.33
CA ASN A 124 -0.78 -22.29 -1.40
C ASN A 124 -1.28 -23.72 -1.13
N ARG A 125 -0.82 -24.39 -0.07
CA ARG A 125 -1.34 -25.69 0.38
C ARG A 125 -2.49 -25.57 1.38
N CYS A 126 -2.79 -24.36 1.87
CA CYS A 126 -3.92 -24.16 2.78
C CYS A 126 -5.25 -24.46 2.10
N THR A 127 -6.12 -25.15 2.84
CA THR A 127 -7.49 -25.51 2.42
C THR A 127 -8.57 -24.84 3.27
N THR A 128 -8.17 -24.04 4.27
CA THR A 128 -9.08 -23.32 5.16
C THR A 128 -8.65 -21.88 5.33
N THR A 129 -9.60 -20.99 5.60
CA THR A 129 -9.35 -19.57 5.92
C THR A 129 -8.42 -19.43 7.11
N GLN A 130 -8.61 -20.23 8.18
CA GLN A 130 -7.75 -20.15 9.37
C GLN A 130 -6.29 -20.51 9.06
N CYS A 131 -6.05 -21.53 8.24
CA CYS A 131 -4.69 -21.87 7.78
C CYS A 131 -4.03 -20.69 7.09
N LEU A 132 -4.77 -19.96 6.24
CA LEU A 132 -4.24 -18.78 5.56
C LEU A 132 -3.93 -17.67 6.55
N ILE A 133 -4.85 -17.35 7.47
CA ILE A 133 -4.64 -16.33 8.50
C ILE A 133 -3.37 -16.62 9.30
N ASP A 134 -3.20 -17.86 9.75
CA ASP A 134 -2.02 -18.26 10.52
C ASP A 134 -0.73 -18.21 9.69
N SER A 135 -0.81 -18.61 8.41
CA SER A 135 0.32 -18.54 7.48
C SER A 135 0.78 -17.11 7.22
N TYR A 136 -0.15 -16.17 7.04
CA TYR A 136 0.15 -14.75 6.86
C TYR A 136 0.74 -14.13 8.12
N ARG A 137 0.10 -14.34 9.29
CA ARG A 137 0.58 -13.81 10.58
C ARG A 137 2.02 -14.24 10.86
N LYS A 138 2.31 -15.54 10.74
CA LYS A 138 3.66 -16.09 10.92
C LYS A 138 4.66 -15.45 9.98
N ARG A 139 4.29 -15.21 8.72
CA ARG A 139 5.22 -14.58 7.76
C ARG A 139 5.44 -13.12 8.04
N ILE A 140 4.41 -12.37 8.38
CA ILE A 140 4.52 -10.95 8.78
C ILE A 140 5.44 -10.84 9.99
N ASP A 141 5.30 -11.69 11.01
CA ASP A 141 6.20 -11.68 12.17
C ASP A 141 7.67 -11.92 11.80
N VAL A 142 7.93 -12.83 10.85
CA VAL A 142 9.28 -13.07 10.32
C VAL A 142 9.82 -11.82 9.61
N LEU A 143 9.03 -11.18 8.74
CA LEU A 143 9.46 -9.98 8.02
C LEU A 143 9.68 -8.79 8.97
N CYS A 144 8.76 -8.57 9.91
CA CYS A 144 8.88 -7.54 10.95
C CYS A 144 10.12 -7.69 11.82
N GLY A 145 10.62 -8.92 12.01
CA GLY A 145 11.86 -9.18 12.74
C GLY A 145 13.13 -8.96 11.92
N GLN A 146 13.02 -8.95 10.59
CA GLN A 146 14.14 -8.76 9.66
C GLN A 146 14.30 -7.30 9.22
N ILE A 147 13.23 -6.51 9.25
CA ILE A 147 13.34 -5.06 9.05
C ILE A 147 14.16 -4.52 10.25
N ASP A 148 15.23 -3.78 9.97
CA ASP A 148 16.07 -3.13 10.98
C ASP A 148 15.29 -1.98 11.63
N VAL A 149 14.42 -2.35 12.55
CA VAL A 149 13.42 -1.51 13.21
C VAL A 149 14.04 -0.96 14.51
N PRO A 150 14.41 0.34 14.59
CA PRO A 150 15.11 0.90 15.74
C PRO A 150 14.14 1.30 16.87
N ALA A 151 13.29 0.37 17.34
CA ALA A 151 12.62 0.34 18.66
C ALA A 151 11.33 -0.52 18.63
N LYS A 152 10.81 -0.90 19.82
CA LYS A 152 9.48 -1.53 20.00
C LYS A 152 8.34 -0.76 19.29
N SER A 153 8.42 0.58 19.24
CA SER A 153 7.46 1.47 18.57
C SER A 153 7.40 1.20 17.05
N ASP A 154 8.55 0.94 16.43
CA ASP A 154 8.62 0.74 14.99
C ASP A 154 8.19 -0.69 14.61
N ARG A 155 8.28 -1.67 15.52
CA ARG A 155 7.68 -3.00 15.31
C ARG A 155 6.16 -2.92 15.36
N ALA A 156 5.61 -2.11 16.26
CA ALA A 156 4.19 -1.78 16.25
C ALA A 156 3.80 -1.07 14.94
N LYS A 157 4.72 -0.28 14.35
CA LYS A 157 4.55 0.36 13.05
C LYS A 157 4.46 -0.66 11.91
N CYS A 158 5.37 -1.63 11.82
CA CYS A 158 5.27 -2.74 10.85
C CYS A 158 3.93 -3.49 10.99
N ARG A 159 3.49 -3.78 12.22
CA ARG A 159 2.17 -4.41 12.47
C ARG A 159 0.97 -3.50 12.17
N SER A 160 1.15 -2.17 12.25
CA SER A 160 0.07 -1.19 12.04
C SER A 160 -0.12 -0.76 10.58
N ASN A 161 0.94 -0.82 9.75
CA ASN A 161 0.91 -0.39 8.33
C ASN A 161 0.00 -1.28 7.45
N GLY A 162 -0.44 -2.43 7.97
CA GLY A 162 -1.34 -3.38 7.32
C GLY A 162 -2.81 -3.33 7.72
N GLY A 163 -3.24 -2.36 8.54
CA GLY A 163 -4.63 -2.29 8.98
C GLY A 163 -5.08 -3.47 9.86
N LEU A 164 -4.14 -4.08 10.61
CA LEU A 164 -4.44 -5.09 11.64
C LEU A 164 -4.93 -4.49 12.96
N GLY A 165 -5.18 -3.17 13.03
CA GLY A 165 -5.62 -2.46 14.23
C GLY A 165 -6.76 -3.17 14.95
N GLY A 166 -6.41 -3.97 15.97
CA GLY A 166 -7.34 -4.70 16.83
C GLY A 166 -7.41 -6.22 16.65
N LEU A 167 -6.68 -6.86 15.72
CA LEU A 167 -6.47 -8.32 15.77
C LEU A 167 -5.32 -8.62 16.73
N GLU A 168 -5.57 -8.34 18.00
CA GLU A 168 -4.65 -8.61 19.12
C GLU A 168 -4.18 -10.07 19.03
N LEU A 169 -2.87 -10.25 18.93
CA LEU A 169 -2.20 -11.53 19.05
C LEU A 169 -1.99 -11.76 20.55
N ASP A 170 -3.03 -12.20 21.25
CA ASP A 170 -2.84 -12.80 22.56
C ASP A 170 -1.93 -14.02 22.40
N HIS A 171 -0.83 -13.99 23.16
CA HIS A 171 0.33 -14.88 23.06
C HIS A 171 0.01 -16.32 23.46
#